data_AF-A0A388JVY2-F1
#
_entry.id   AF-A0A388JVY2-F1
#
_cell.length_a   1.000
_cell.length_b   1.000
_cell.length_c   1.000
_cell.angle_alpha   90.00
_cell.angle_beta   90.00
_cell.angle_gamma   90.00
#
_symmetry.space_group_name_H-M   'P 1'
#
loop_
_entity.id
_entity.type
_entity.pdbx_description
1 polymer ?
#
loop_
_entity_poly.entity_id
_entity_poly.type
_entity_poly.pdbx_seq_one_letter_code
_entity_poly.pdbx_strand_id
1 'polypeptide(L)'
;MLAVQIHEGRQLQQIQQKDFAALSAAVRTTATHQQQQQQLWNTTTARVSSIEAKAAAAPGCLTDETKQLNGRIDHVVKLIGEIGVFNGPDRISSTVAAIKMDITKLQTRPDATTKSYKMPHFDISKFDDHNKTDALAWWQRFLTEASCRTVPDDYMMKALYLQLIGGAQAWMNHLAATHTCTIAELHTHITWKEFEQLWFTRFMVHNIVKAAMNEVYTCSQGSMPTRDWTTKWQKIVTTPGFNLTFPNQRSEFFSRSCAGLRSALGNEYDYTSFQAILDRANLVIQTDDKAANEK
;
A
#
# COMPACT_ATOMS: atom_id res chain seq x y z
N MET A 1 -14.41 -52.42 12.91
CA MET A 1 -14.66 -50.98 12.61
C MET A 1 -13.48 -50.09 13.04
N LEU A 2 -12.93 -50.24 14.27
CA LEU A 2 -11.80 -49.44 14.75
C LEU A 2 -10.47 -49.57 13.96
N ALA A 3 -10.14 -50.79 13.48
CA ALA A 3 -8.88 -51.05 12.79
C ALA A 3 -8.80 -50.42 11.38
N VAL A 4 -9.95 -50.22 10.73
CA VAL A 4 -10.03 -49.61 9.38
C VAL A 4 -9.82 -48.10 9.47
N GLN A 5 -10.42 -47.43 10.45
CA GLN A 5 -10.25 -45.99 10.68
C GLN A 5 -8.79 -45.61 11.04
N ILE A 6 -8.08 -46.46 11.79
CA ILE A 6 -6.66 -46.23 12.13
C ILE A 6 -5.75 -46.44 10.91
N HIS A 7 -6.13 -47.31 9.97
CA HIS A 7 -5.39 -47.54 8.74
C HIS A 7 -5.59 -46.37 7.75
N GLU A 8 -6.82 -45.91 7.58
CA GLU A 8 -7.16 -44.76 6.72
C GLU A 8 -6.53 -43.46 7.22
N GLY A 9 -6.54 -43.21 8.54
CA GLY A 9 -5.88 -42.04 9.14
C GLY A 9 -4.36 -42.02 8.92
N ARG A 10 -3.70 -43.18 9.00
CA ARG A 10 -2.25 -43.29 8.73
C ARG A 10 -1.91 -43.12 7.25
N GLN A 11 -2.75 -43.60 6.34
CA GLN A 11 -2.56 -43.38 4.91
C GLN A 11 -2.72 -41.90 4.54
N LEU A 12 -3.74 -41.23 5.09
CA LEU A 12 -3.97 -39.80 4.84
C LEU A 12 -2.79 -38.95 5.34
N GLN A 13 -2.24 -39.27 6.51
CA GLN A 13 -1.09 -38.57 7.07
C GLN A 13 0.19 -38.78 6.24
N GLN A 14 0.41 -39.99 5.70
CA GLN A 14 1.52 -40.26 4.78
C GLN A 14 1.40 -39.51 3.45
N ILE A 15 0.18 -39.41 2.90
CA ILE A 15 -0.07 -38.67 1.66
C ILE A 15 0.21 -37.18 1.86
N GLN A 16 -0.34 -36.58 2.93
CA GLN A 16 -0.10 -35.17 3.25
C GLN A 16 1.38 -34.85 3.47
N GLN A 17 2.13 -35.74 4.10
CA GLN A 17 3.55 -35.53 4.35
C GLN A 17 4.39 -35.63 3.06
N LYS A 18 4.00 -36.51 2.13
CA LYS A 18 4.63 -36.63 0.81
C LYS A 18 4.34 -35.40 -0.07
N ASP A 19 3.10 -34.90 -0.03
CA ASP A 19 2.69 -33.72 -0.78
C ASP A 19 3.37 -32.46 -0.26
N PHE A 20 3.49 -32.32 1.07
CA PHE A 20 4.24 -31.21 1.67
C PHE A 20 5.73 -31.24 1.30
N ALA A 21 6.35 -32.41 1.28
CA ALA A 21 7.74 -32.57 0.85
C ALA A 21 7.94 -32.22 -0.63
N ALA A 22 7.01 -32.64 -1.50
CA ALA A 22 7.02 -32.31 -2.92
C ALA A 22 6.83 -30.80 -3.16
N LEU A 23 5.91 -30.17 -2.42
CA LEU A 23 5.67 -28.73 -2.50
C LEU A 23 6.88 -27.94 -2.03
N SER A 24 7.51 -28.34 -0.92
CA SER A 24 8.73 -27.71 -0.40
C SER A 24 9.91 -27.80 -1.39
N ALA A 25 10.05 -28.94 -2.07
CA ALA A 25 11.08 -29.12 -3.10
C ALA A 25 10.79 -28.25 -4.34
N ALA A 26 9.53 -28.19 -4.78
CA ALA A 26 9.12 -27.33 -5.89
C ALA A 26 9.38 -25.85 -5.58
N VAL A 27 8.97 -25.36 -4.40
CA VAL A 27 9.20 -23.97 -3.97
C VAL A 27 10.68 -23.63 -3.92
N ARG A 28 11.53 -24.51 -3.38
CA ARG A 28 12.99 -24.30 -3.39
C ARG A 28 13.56 -24.22 -4.80
N THR A 29 13.10 -25.08 -5.71
CA THR A 29 13.58 -25.10 -7.09
C THR A 29 13.19 -23.82 -7.83
N THR A 30 11.95 -23.36 -7.66
CA THR A 30 11.47 -22.10 -8.24
C THR A 30 12.22 -20.89 -7.68
N ALA A 31 12.50 -20.88 -6.37
CA ALA A 31 13.29 -19.82 -5.74
C ALA A 31 14.73 -19.77 -6.29
N THR A 32 15.39 -20.92 -6.45
CA THR A 32 16.72 -20.97 -7.06
C THR A 32 16.71 -20.52 -8.52
N HIS A 33 15.68 -20.91 -9.28
CA HIS A 33 15.53 -20.48 -10.68
C HIS A 33 15.30 -18.97 -10.80
N GLN A 34 14.47 -18.39 -9.93
CA GLN A 34 14.22 -16.96 -9.89
C GLN A 34 15.49 -16.17 -9.53
N GLN A 35 16.28 -16.67 -8.57
CA GLN A 35 17.56 -16.04 -8.20
C GLN A 35 18.56 -16.09 -9.37
N GLN A 36 18.61 -17.19 -10.11
CA GLN A 36 19.47 -17.31 -11.30
C GLN A 36 19.03 -16.36 -12.42
N GLN A 37 17.72 -16.20 -12.66
CA GLN A 37 17.21 -15.23 -13.63
C GLN A 37 17.52 -13.78 -13.22
N GLN A 38 17.42 -13.46 -11.94
CA GLN A 38 17.76 -12.13 -11.44
C GLN A 38 19.24 -11.81 -11.65
N GLN A 39 20.13 -12.78 -11.43
CA GLN A 39 21.56 -12.62 -11.69
C GLN A 39 21.87 -12.43 -13.19
N LEU A 40 21.21 -13.20 -14.07
CA LEU A 40 21.35 -13.04 -15.52
C LEU A 40 20.85 -11.67 -16.00
N TRP A 41 19.73 -11.20 -15.45
CA TRP A 41 19.19 -9.88 -15.73
C TRP A 41 20.17 -8.78 -15.33
N ASN A 42 20.63 -8.80 -14.08
CA ASN A 42 21.57 -7.79 -13.58
C ASN A 42 22.89 -7.77 -14.39
N THR A 43 23.39 -8.94 -14.78
CA THR A 43 24.59 -9.06 -15.62
C THR A 43 24.35 -8.47 -17.02
N THR A 44 23.17 -8.70 -17.59
CA THR A 44 22.80 -8.18 -18.92
C THR A 44 22.64 -6.66 -18.88
N THR A 45 21.94 -6.12 -17.87
CA THR A 45 21.77 -4.68 -17.67
C THR A 45 23.11 -3.98 -17.49
N ALA A 46 24.02 -4.53 -16.69
CA ALA A 46 25.36 -3.95 -16.50
C ALA A 46 26.16 -3.92 -17.81
N ARG A 47 26.03 -4.93 -18.67
CA ARG A 47 26.68 -4.96 -19.99
C ARG A 47 26.06 -3.95 -20.97
N VAL A 48 24.75 -3.77 -20.94
CA VAL A 48 24.06 -2.75 -21.76
C VAL A 48 24.50 -1.35 -21.35
N SER A 49 24.52 -1.03 -20.06
CA SER A 49 24.97 0.29 -19.57
C SER A 49 26.45 0.55 -19.90
N SER A 50 27.31 -0.47 -19.87
CA SER A 50 28.70 -0.33 -20.31
C SER A 50 28.83 -0.08 -21.82
N ILE A 51 27.89 -0.54 -22.64
CA ILE A 51 27.87 -0.31 -24.09
C ILE A 51 27.38 1.11 -24.37
N GLU A 52 26.33 1.57 -23.69
CA GLU A 52 25.81 2.94 -23.81
C GLU A 52 26.87 3.98 -23.41
N ALA A 53 27.60 3.75 -22.32
CA ALA A 53 28.68 4.63 -21.89
C ALA A 53 29.83 4.73 -22.91
N LYS A 54 30.11 3.65 -23.65
CA LYS A 54 31.14 3.65 -24.71
C LYS A 54 30.66 4.31 -26.01
N ALA A 55 29.37 4.24 -26.30
CA ALA A 55 28.77 4.93 -27.45
C ALA A 55 28.71 6.45 -27.24
N ALA A 56 28.50 6.92 -26.00
CA ALA A 56 28.47 8.34 -25.65
C ALA A 56 29.85 9.05 -25.74
N ALA A 57 30.95 8.30 -25.86
CA ALA A 57 32.31 8.84 -25.82
C ALA A 57 32.96 9.08 -27.20
N ALA A 58 32.28 8.76 -28.32
CA ALA A 58 32.84 8.90 -29.66
C ALA A 58 32.00 9.85 -30.53
N PRO A 59 32.49 11.05 -30.89
CA PRO A 59 31.78 11.94 -31.80
C PRO A 59 32.19 11.69 -33.26
N GLY A 60 31.25 11.13 -34.04
CA GLY A 60 31.10 11.41 -35.48
C GLY A 60 31.64 10.36 -36.47
N CYS A 61 30.73 9.55 -37.05
CA CYS A 61 30.58 9.30 -38.50
C CYS A 61 29.43 8.27 -38.72
N LEU A 62 28.25 8.74 -39.14
CA LEU A 62 26.96 8.05 -39.02
C LEU A 62 26.68 6.86 -39.99
N THR A 63 27.69 6.24 -40.58
CA THR A 63 27.44 5.16 -41.57
C THR A 63 28.07 3.82 -41.21
N ASP A 64 29.18 3.80 -40.48
CA ASP A 64 29.86 2.56 -40.11
C ASP A 64 29.33 1.99 -38.77
N GLU A 65 28.91 2.88 -37.86
CA GLU A 65 28.33 2.53 -36.57
C GLU A 65 26.97 1.80 -36.70
N THR A 66 26.17 2.15 -37.70
CA THR A 66 24.87 1.52 -37.98
C THR A 66 25.02 0.07 -38.45
N LYS A 67 26.06 -0.21 -39.25
CA LYS A 67 26.39 -1.58 -39.67
C LYS A 67 26.95 -2.40 -38.51
N GLN A 68 27.78 -1.77 -37.66
CA GLN A 68 28.32 -2.43 -36.47
C GLN A 68 27.22 -2.72 -35.42
N LEU A 69 26.25 -1.83 -35.27
CA LEU A 69 25.09 -2.02 -34.40
C LEU A 69 24.19 -3.15 -34.91
N ASN A 70 23.89 -3.19 -36.21
CA ASN A 70 23.12 -4.29 -36.80
C ASN A 70 23.83 -5.64 -36.66
N GLY A 71 25.14 -5.71 -36.90
CA GLY A 71 25.91 -6.93 -36.67
C GLY A 71 25.94 -7.38 -35.20
N ARG A 72 25.86 -6.44 -34.25
CA ARG A 72 25.74 -6.73 -32.82
C ARG A 72 24.34 -7.18 -32.42
N ILE A 73 23.30 -6.62 -33.03
CA ILE A 73 21.91 -7.07 -32.86
C ILE A 73 21.75 -8.49 -33.39
N ASP A 74 22.27 -8.79 -34.57
CA ASP A 74 22.25 -10.15 -35.14
C ASP A 74 23.00 -11.15 -34.25
N HIS A 75 24.12 -10.72 -33.65
CA HIS A 75 24.87 -11.55 -32.70
C HIS A 75 24.10 -11.82 -31.40
N VAL A 76 23.37 -10.83 -30.88
CA VAL A 76 22.49 -10.99 -29.70
C VAL A 76 21.28 -11.86 -30.03
N VAL A 77 20.66 -11.69 -31.20
CA VAL A 77 19.56 -12.55 -31.69
C VAL A 77 20.04 -13.99 -31.86
N LYS A 78 21.26 -14.19 -32.37
CA LYS A 78 21.88 -15.52 -32.48
C LYS A 78 22.14 -16.16 -31.11
N LEU A 79 22.67 -15.41 -30.14
CA LEU A 79 22.85 -15.87 -28.76
C LEU A 79 21.51 -16.20 -28.07
N ILE A 80 20.46 -15.44 -28.35
CA ILE A 80 19.09 -15.74 -27.87
C ILE A 80 18.55 -17.02 -28.52
N GLY A 81 18.84 -17.25 -29.81
CA GLY A 81 18.53 -18.51 -30.51
C GLY A 81 19.34 -19.71 -29.99
N GLU A 82 20.60 -19.52 -29.60
CA GLU A 82 21.48 -20.55 -29.02
C GLU A 82 21.11 -20.87 -27.56
N ILE A 83 20.57 -19.91 -26.80
CA ILE A 83 19.90 -20.15 -25.49
C ILE A 83 18.62 -20.99 -25.70
N GLY A 84 18.08 -21.03 -26.91
CA GLY A 84 16.92 -21.79 -27.35
C GLY A 84 17.13 -23.31 -27.52
N VAL A 85 18.20 -23.89 -26.97
CA VAL A 85 18.26 -25.36 -26.76
C VAL A 85 18.18 -25.65 -25.26
N PHE A 86 17.00 -25.37 -24.69
CA PHE A 86 16.60 -26.01 -23.45
C PHE A 86 16.28 -27.48 -23.77
N ASN A 87 17.05 -28.42 -23.21
CA ASN A 87 16.63 -29.83 -23.08
C ASN A 87 15.56 -29.96 -21.97
N GLY A 88 14.49 -29.17 -22.10
CA GLY A 88 13.32 -29.22 -21.24
C GLY A 88 12.12 -28.41 -21.75
N PRO A 89 11.85 -28.24 -23.07
CA PRO A 89 10.65 -27.55 -23.50
C PRO A 89 9.43 -28.35 -23.08
N ASP A 90 9.51 -29.69 -23.15
CA ASP A 90 8.39 -30.58 -22.83
C ASP A 90 8.02 -30.52 -21.35
N ARG A 91 8.98 -30.37 -20.43
CA ARG A 91 8.69 -30.34 -18.99
C ARG A 91 8.21 -28.97 -18.53
N ILE A 92 8.82 -27.87 -18.98
CA ILE A 92 8.35 -26.53 -18.62
C ILE A 92 7.04 -26.23 -19.33
N SER A 93 6.90 -26.56 -20.61
CA SER A 93 5.65 -26.38 -21.34
C SER A 93 4.54 -27.29 -20.81
N SER A 94 4.85 -28.52 -20.37
CA SER A 94 3.89 -29.38 -19.67
C SER A 94 3.51 -28.82 -18.29
N THR A 95 4.46 -28.27 -17.54
CA THR A 95 4.19 -27.69 -16.21
C THR A 95 3.39 -26.39 -16.35
N VAL A 96 3.72 -25.55 -17.33
CA VAL A 96 2.97 -24.33 -17.66
C VAL A 96 1.60 -24.68 -18.22
N ALA A 97 1.46 -25.74 -19.03
CA ALA A 97 0.16 -26.22 -19.49
C ALA A 97 -0.67 -26.80 -18.34
N ALA A 98 -0.06 -27.51 -17.39
CA ALA A 98 -0.71 -28.03 -16.20
C ALA A 98 -1.14 -26.90 -15.27
N ILE A 99 -0.27 -25.92 -15.00
CA ILE A 99 -0.60 -24.71 -14.25
C ILE A 99 -1.69 -23.90 -14.97
N LYS A 100 -1.61 -23.76 -16.30
CA LYS A 100 -2.63 -23.08 -17.11
C LYS A 100 -3.95 -23.84 -17.08
N MET A 101 -3.93 -25.17 -17.08
CA MET A 101 -5.11 -26.02 -16.94
C MET A 101 -5.68 -25.95 -15.52
N ASP A 102 -4.86 -25.87 -14.49
CA ASP A 102 -5.28 -25.73 -13.10
C ASP A 102 -5.82 -24.32 -12.82
N ILE A 103 -5.18 -23.27 -13.35
CA ILE A 103 -5.72 -21.90 -13.37
C ILE A 103 -7.02 -21.86 -14.16
N THR A 104 -7.08 -22.52 -15.31
CA THR A 104 -8.31 -22.62 -16.11
C THR A 104 -9.36 -23.40 -15.34
N LYS A 105 -9.05 -24.46 -14.59
CA LYS A 105 -10.01 -25.19 -13.73
C LYS A 105 -10.45 -24.36 -12.52
N LEU A 106 -9.57 -23.53 -11.97
CA LEU A 106 -9.92 -22.57 -10.91
C LEU A 106 -10.82 -21.45 -11.45
N GLN A 107 -10.60 -21.01 -12.70
CA GLN A 107 -11.41 -20.01 -13.41
C GLN A 107 -12.71 -20.59 -13.99
N THR A 108 -12.71 -21.86 -14.42
CA THR A 108 -13.86 -22.61 -14.95
C THR A 108 -14.51 -23.50 -13.91
N ARG A 109 -14.31 -23.20 -12.61
CA ARG A 109 -15.27 -23.62 -11.58
C ARG A 109 -16.64 -23.27 -12.17
N PRO A 110 -17.53 -24.26 -12.39
CA PRO A 110 -18.73 -24.03 -13.18
C PRO A 110 -19.42 -22.81 -12.59
N ASP A 111 -19.76 -21.85 -13.45
CA ASP A 111 -20.79 -20.89 -13.16
C ASP A 111 -21.94 -21.70 -12.62
N ALA A 112 -22.08 -21.65 -11.31
CA ALA A 112 -23.17 -22.28 -10.64
C ALA A 112 -24.35 -21.42 -11.02
N THR A 113 -24.97 -21.77 -12.14
CA THR A 113 -26.38 -21.58 -12.46
C THR A 113 -27.11 -20.99 -11.26
N THR A 114 -27.21 -19.66 -11.24
CA THR A 114 -28.02 -18.90 -10.29
C THR A 114 -27.89 -19.37 -8.83
N LYS A 115 -26.69 -19.78 -8.37
CA LYS A 115 -26.47 -19.96 -6.93
C LYS A 115 -26.23 -18.57 -6.36
N SER A 116 -27.19 -18.10 -5.56
CA SER A 116 -27.03 -16.90 -4.76
C SER A 116 -25.67 -16.96 -4.05
N TYR A 117 -24.82 -15.97 -4.34
CA TYR A 117 -23.54 -15.84 -3.65
C TYR A 117 -23.83 -15.74 -2.14
N LYS A 118 -23.42 -16.76 -1.39
CA LYS A 118 -23.60 -16.78 0.07
C LYS A 118 -22.51 -15.91 0.68
N MET A 119 -22.93 -14.83 1.35
CA MET A 119 -22.00 -13.90 1.97
C MET A 119 -21.05 -14.64 2.95
N PRO A 120 -19.73 -14.50 2.77
CA PRO A 120 -18.74 -15.16 3.59
C PRO A 120 -18.62 -14.45 4.95
N HIS A 121 -18.06 -15.14 5.95
CA HIS A 121 -18.15 -14.68 7.33
C HIS A 121 -17.38 -13.40 7.70
N PHE A 122 -16.27 -12.97 7.12
CA PHE A 122 -15.41 -11.88 7.63
C PHE A 122 -14.94 -12.00 9.10
N ASP A 123 -13.65 -12.28 9.28
CA ASP A 123 -12.98 -12.24 10.58
C ASP A 123 -12.37 -10.85 10.84
N ILE A 124 -13.24 -9.83 10.88
CA ILE A 124 -12.87 -8.44 11.18
C ILE A 124 -13.84 -7.84 12.19
N SER A 125 -13.35 -6.93 13.03
CA SER A 125 -14.21 -6.15 13.93
C SER A 125 -15.14 -5.24 13.12
N LYS A 126 -16.31 -4.91 13.69
CA LYS A 126 -17.20 -3.93 13.07
C LYS A 126 -16.60 -2.53 13.09
N PHE A 127 -16.84 -1.76 12.04
CA PHE A 127 -16.44 -0.36 11.95
C PHE A 127 -17.54 0.56 12.45
N ASP A 128 -17.21 1.36 13.47
CA ASP A 128 -17.99 2.50 13.90
C ASP A 128 -17.19 3.78 13.66
N ASP A 129 -17.89 4.89 13.47
CA ASP A 129 -17.27 6.19 13.34
C ASP A 129 -16.91 6.84 14.69
N HIS A 130 -17.13 6.24 15.85
CA HIS A 130 -16.81 6.90 17.13
C HIS A 130 -15.36 6.76 17.61
N ASN A 131 -14.60 5.73 17.19
CA ASN A 131 -13.22 5.51 17.65
C ASN A 131 -12.26 5.40 16.44
N LYS A 132 -11.58 6.51 16.13
CA LYS A 132 -11.19 6.89 14.75
C LYS A 132 -9.71 6.74 14.38
N THR A 133 -8.84 6.23 15.26
CA THR A 133 -7.40 6.21 14.98
C THR A 133 -6.99 5.19 13.91
N ASP A 134 -7.80 4.15 13.71
CA ASP A 134 -7.44 3.00 12.86
C ASP A 134 -8.32 2.85 11.61
N ALA A 135 -9.06 3.89 11.17
CA ALA A 135 -9.97 3.78 10.03
C ALA A 135 -9.29 3.29 8.73
N LEU A 136 -8.04 3.71 8.49
CA LEU A 136 -7.24 3.23 7.36
C LEU A 136 -6.82 1.77 7.53
N ALA A 137 -6.34 1.40 8.72
CA ALA A 137 -5.94 0.03 9.02
C ALA A 137 -7.13 -0.94 8.92
N TRP A 138 -8.29 -0.51 9.40
CA TRP A 138 -9.55 -1.25 9.28
C TRP A 138 -9.95 -1.42 7.81
N TRP A 139 -9.93 -0.34 7.02
CA TRP A 139 -10.25 -0.38 5.59
C TRP A 139 -9.34 -1.36 4.82
N GLN A 140 -8.04 -1.31 5.07
CA GLN A 140 -7.06 -2.23 4.47
C GLN A 140 -7.34 -3.69 4.86
N ARG A 141 -7.70 -3.93 6.12
CA ARG A 141 -8.04 -5.27 6.60
C ARG A 141 -9.33 -5.78 5.97
N PHE A 142 -10.34 -4.92 5.82
CA PHE A 142 -11.56 -5.26 5.08
C PHE A 142 -11.26 -5.67 3.63
N LEU A 143 -10.49 -4.86 2.88
CA LEU A 143 -10.13 -5.17 1.50
C LEU A 143 -9.35 -6.49 1.36
N THR A 144 -8.43 -6.73 2.29
CA THR A 144 -7.67 -7.99 2.34
C THR A 144 -8.59 -9.18 2.57
N GLU A 145 -9.47 -9.08 3.56
CA GLU A 145 -10.43 -10.14 3.92
C GLU A 145 -11.43 -10.40 2.78
N ALA A 146 -11.92 -9.34 2.13
CA ALA A 146 -12.82 -9.44 0.97
C ALA A 146 -12.14 -10.12 -0.22
N SER A 147 -10.86 -9.81 -0.45
CA SER A 147 -10.05 -10.45 -1.49
C SER A 147 -9.83 -11.94 -1.21
N CYS A 148 -9.45 -12.30 0.03
CA CYS A 148 -9.27 -13.69 0.45
C CYS A 148 -10.56 -14.52 0.32
N ARG A 149 -11.72 -13.88 0.48
CA ARG A 149 -13.04 -14.51 0.37
C ARG A 149 -13.64 -14.42 -1.03
N THR A 150 -12.89 -13.90 -2.02
CA THR A 150 -13.30 -13.75 -3.42
C THR A 150 -14.65 -13.07 -3.56
N VAL A 151 -14.85 -11.96 -2.86
CA VAL A 151 -16.10 -11.18 -2.91
C VAL A 151 -16.27 -10.59 -4.32
N PRO A 152 -17.38 -10.87 -5.02
CA PRO A 152 -17.67 -10.25 -6.31
C PRO A 152 -17.86 -8.73 -6.19
N ASP A 153 -17.52 -7.99 -7.24
CA ASP A 153 -17.58 -6.53 -7.26
C ASP A 153 -18.99 -5.98 -6.93
N ASP A 154 -20.04 -6.63 -7.44
CA ASP A 154 -21.45 -6.30 -7.18
C ASP A 154 -21.92 -6.62 -5.75
N TYR A 155 -21.11 -7.37 -5.00
CA TYR A 155 -21.32 -7.66 -3.58
C TYR A 155 -20.40 -6.88 -2.65
N MET A 156 -19.40 -6.15 -3.16
CA MET A 156 -18.41 -5.46 -2.33
C MET A 156 -19.05 -4.44 -1.37
N MET A 157 -19.99 -3.63 -1.87
CA MET A 157 -20.73 -2.67 -1.04
C MET A 157 -21.63 -3.36 0.00
N LYS A 158 -22.25 -4.49 -0.35
CA LYS A 158 -23.07 -5.28 0.59
C LYS A 158 -22.21 -5.89 1.68
N ALA A 159 -21.07 -6.46 1.29
CA ALA A 159 -20.08 -7.02 2.19
C ALA A 159 -19.57 -5.97 3.17
N LEU A 160 -19.24 -4.77 2.67
CA LEU A 160 -18.83 -3.64 3.49
C LEU A 160 -19.93 -3.25 4.47
N TYR A 161 -21.17 -3.03 4.00
CA TYR A 161 -22.30 -2.62 4.84
C TYR A 161 -22.50 -3.54 6.05
N LEU A 162 -22.36 -4.85 5.86
CA LEU A 162 -22.48 -5.83 6.94
C LEU A 162 -21.42 -5.64 8.02
N GLN A 163 -20.28 -5.03 7.71
CA GLN A 163 -19.20 -4.76 8.66
C GLN A 163 -19.29 -3.36 9.27
N LEU A 164 -20.28 -2.55 8.89
CA LEU A 164 -20.49 -1.22 9.47
C LEU A 164 -21.51 -1.29 10.61
N ILE A 165 -21.32 -0.42 11.60
CA ILE A 165 -22.27 -0.14 12.67
C ILE A 165 -22.36 1.38 12.89
N GLY A 166 -23.30 1.81 13.74
CA GLY A 166 -23.38 3.19 14.22
C GLY A 166 -23.47 4.23 13.09
N GLY A 167 -22.66 5.29 13.20
CA GLY A 167 -22.70 6.40 12.24
C GLY A 167 -22.25 6.01 10.83
N ALA A 168 -21.35 5.03 10.70
CA ALA A 168 -20.88 4.55 9.40
C ALA A 168 -21.99 3.82 8.62
N GLN A 169 -22.77 2.99 9.31
CA GLN A 169 -23.90 2.30 8.72
C GLN A 169 -25.03 3.27 8.34
N ALA A 170 -25.33 4.25 9.21
CA ALA A 170 -26.31 5.29 8.95
C ALA A 170 -25.94 6.15 7.73
N TRP A 171 -24.66 6.48 7.57
CA TRP A 171 -24.15 7.20 6.41
C TRP A 171 -24.37 6.43 5.10
N MET A 172 -24.09 5.13 5.08
CA MET A 172 -24.28 4.31 3.88
C MET A 172 -25.78 4.17 3.52
N ASN A 173 -26.65 4.07 4.53
CA ASN A 173 -28.10 4.11 4.33
C ASN A 173 -28.58 5.44 3.71
N HIS A 174 -28.03 6.57 4.19
CA HIS A 174 -28.32 7.87 3.60
C HIS A 174 -27.86 7.95 2.15
N LEU A 175 -26.65 7.45 1.85
CA LEU A 175 -26.12 7.40 0.48
C LEU A 175 -27.06 6.61 -0.46
N ALA A 176 -27.54 5.44 -0.02
CA ALA A 176 -28.50 4.66 -0.81
C ALA A 176 -29.83 5.41 -1.01
N ALA A 177 -30.34 6.08 0.03
CA ALA A 177 -31.55 6.91 -0.06
C ALA A 177 -31.38 8.10 -1.02
N THR A 178 -30.21 8.75 -1.05
CA THR A 178 -29.89 9.84 -2.00
C THR A 178 -29.96 9.35 -3.45
N HIS A 179 -29.54 8.11 -3.71
CA HIS A 179 -29.67 7.47 -5.02
C HIS A 179 -31.03 6.79 -5.23
N THR A 180 -31.99 6.97 -4.31
CA THR A 180 -33.34 6.38 -4.35
C THR A 180 -33.32 4.85 -4.54
N CYS A 181 -32.34 4.18 -3.91
CA CYS A 181 -32.10 2.74 -4.06
C CYS A 181 -31.93 2.06 -2.69
N THR A 182 -31.95 0.74 -2.68
CA THR A 182 -31.58 -0.04 -1.50
C THR A 182 -30.06 -0.22 -1.41
N ILE A 183 -29.53 -0.59 -0.23
CA ILE A 183 -28.11 -0.96 -0.08
C ILE A 183 -27.72 -2.10 -1.03
N ALA A 184 -28.65 -3.01 -1.33
CA ALA A 184 -28.41 -4.11 -2.24
C ALA A 184 -28.22 -3.65 -3.69
N GLU A 185 -28.85 -2.54 -4.07
CA GLU A 185 -28.82 -1.95 -5.41
C GLU A 185 -27.76 -0.87 -5.54
N LEU A 186 -27.17 -0.38 -4.45
CA LEU A 186 -26.24 0.76 -4.48
C LEU A 186 -25.12 0.63 -5.54
N HIS A 187 -24.59 -0.58 -5.72
CA HIS A 187 -23.55 -0.89 -6.72
C HIS A 187 -23.98 -0.66 -8.18
N THR A 188 -25.28 -0.60 -8.48
CA THR A 188 -25.80 -0.28 -9.81
C THR A 188 -25.88 1.22 -10.07
N HIS A 189 -25.90 2.03 -9.00
CA HIS A 189 -26.04 3.48 -9.06
C HIS A 189 -24.71 4.22 -8.90
N ILE A 190 -23.75 3.63 -8.18
CA ILE A 190 -22.41 4.16 -8.00
C ILE A 190 -21.36 3.08 -8.20
N THR A 191 -20.28 3.41 -8.87
CA THR A 191 -19.16 2.49 -9.04
C THR A 191 -18.41 2.30 -7.72
N TRP A 192 -17.68 1.20 -7.57
CA TRP A 192 -16.82 0.97 -6.41
C TRP A 192 -15.83 2.14 -6.19
N LYS A 193 -15.22 2.63 -7.28
CA LYS A 193 -14.25 3.74 -7.23
C LYS A 193 -14.86 5.05 -6.72
N GLU A 194 -16.08 5.39 -7.15
CA GLU A 194 -16.79 6.57 -6.64
C GLU A 194 -17.14 6.42 -5.16
N PHE A 195 -17.61 5.23 -4.78
CA PHE A 195 -17.87 4.92 -3.37
C PHE A 195 -16.61 5.06 -2.52
N GLU A 196 -15.46 4.54 -2.97
CA GLU A 196 -14.18 4.67 -2.28
C GLU A 196 -13.80 6.14 -2.04
N GLN A 197 -14.02 7.01 -3.02
CA GLN A 197 -13.76 8.44 -2.87
C GLN A 197 -14.66 9.08 -1.81
N LEU A 198 -15.96 8.75 -1.81
CA LEU A 198 -16.91 9.21 -0.80
C LEU A 198 -16.52 8.69 0.59
N TRP A 199 -16.15 7.42 0.69
CA TRP A 199 -15.68 6.77 1.91
C TRP A 199 -14.42 7.45 2.47
N PHE A 200 -13.39 7.64 1.65
CA PHE A 200 -12.13 8.28 2.06
C PHE A 200 -12.34 9.73 2.51
N THR A 201 -13.18 10.47 1.80
CA THR A 201 -13.51 11.85 2.19
C THR A 201 -14.23 11.88 3.55
N ARG A 202 -15.21 10.98 3.74
CA ARG A 202 -16.05 10.97 4.95
C ARG A 202 -15.35 10.40 6.18
N PHE A 203 -14.58 9.32 6.04
CA PHE A 203 -14.04 8.58 7.18
C PHE A 203 -12.52 8.63 7.29
N MET A 204 -11.80 9.13 6.30
CA MET A 204 -10.36 9.39 6.45
C MET A 204 -10.10 10.88 6.61
N VAL A 205 -10.41 11.69 5.59
CA VAL A 205 -10.12 13.14 5.62
C VAL A 205 -10.84 13.82 6.79
N HIS A 206 -12.16 13.66 6.90
CA HIS A 206 -12.91 14.30 7.99
C HIS A 206 -12.45 13.81 9.38
N ASN A 207 -12.04 12.54 9.51
CA ASN A 207 -11.57 11.99 10.78
C ASN A 207 -10.19 12.55 11.16
N ILE A 208 -9.26 12.59 10.21
CA ILE A 208 -7.93 13.14 10.42
C ILE A 208 -8.01 14.66 10.66
N VAL A 209 -8.86 15.38 9.93
CA VAL A 209 -9.14 16.82 10.16
C VAL A 209 -9.71 17.06 11.56
N LYS A 210 -10.68 16.24 12.00
CA LYS A 210 -11.22 16.33 13.36
C LYS A 210 -10.15 16.07 14.42
N ALA A 211 -9.28 15.09 14.20
CA ALA A 211 -8.17 14.78 15.10
C ALA A 211 -7.14 15.93 15.17
N ALA A 212 -6.72 16.46 14.01
CA ALA A 212 -5.82 17.61 13.94
C ALA A 212 -6.42 18.86 14.61
N MET A 213 -7.72 19.11 14.43
CA MET A 213 -8.41 20.20 15.10
C MET A 213 -8.41 20.02 16.62
N ASN A 214 -8.69 18.81 17.10
CA ASN A 214 -8.65 18.50 18.53
C ASN A 214 -7.24 18.70 19.10
N GLU A 215 -6.21 18.23 18.39
CA GLU A 215 -4.80 18.44 18.76
C GLU A 215 -4.46 19.93 18.85
N VAL A 216 -4.87 20.74 17.87
CA VAL A 216 -4.69 22.21 17.91
C VAL A 216 -5.26 22.77 19.21
N TYR A 217 -6.49 22.43 19.59
CA TYR A 217 -7.14 23.05 20.75
C TYR A 217 -6.76 22.45 22.11
N THR A 218 -6.15 21.27 22.15
CA THR A 218 -5.85 20.57 23.42
C THR A 218 -4.37 20.50 23.75
N CYS A 219 -3.47 20.61 22.76
CA CYS A 219 -2.04 20.54 23.03
C CYS A 219 -1.49 21.86 23.61
N SER A 220 -0.50 21.76 24.48
CA SER A 220 0.33 22.87 24.94
C SER A 220 1.78 22.40 25.01
N GLN A 221 2.74 23.31 24.85
CA GLN A 221 4.15 22.94 24.90
C GLN A 221 4.52 22.42 26.29
N GLY A 222 4.13 23.12 27.36
CA GLY A 222 4.46 22.73 28.73
C GLY A 222 5.97 22.46 28.90
N SER A 223 6.32 21.25 29.36
CA SER A 223 7.71 20.77 29.49
C SER A 223 8.25 20.06 28.25
N MET A 224 7.48 19.99 27.16
CA MET A 224 7.91 19.35 25.91
C MET A 224 9.11 20.11 25.31
N PRO A 225 10.18 19.40 24.91
CA PRO A 225 11.30 20.01 24.21
C PRO A 225 10.85 20.78 22.96
N THR A 226 11.47 21.92 22.70
CA THR A 226 11.13 22.77 21.53
C THR A 226 11.15 21.99 20.21
N ARG A 227 12.07 21.04 20.06
CA ARG A 227 12.18 20.16 18.88
C ARG A 227 10.96 19.28 18.67
N ASP A 228 10.43 18.71 19.76
CA ASP A 228 9.25 17.85 19.70
C ASP A 228 7.99 18.69 19.45
N TRP A 229 7.94 19.89 20.04
CA TRP A 229 6.86 20.84 19.85
C TRP A 229 6.76 21.32 18.39
N THR A 230 7.87 21.72 17.78
CA THR A 230 7.91 22.13 16.37
C THR A 230 7.55 20.98 15.43
N THR A 231 8.02 19.76 15.74
CA THR A 231 7.67 18.56 14.97
C THR A 231 6.17 18.24 15.06
N LYS A 232 5.59 18.34 16.26
CA LYS A 232 4.16 18.12 16.48
C LYS A 232 3.33 19.11 15.65
N TRP A 233 3.69 20.40 15.70
CA TRP A 233 2.99 21.41 14.91
C TRP A 233 3.18 21.27 13.41
N GLN A 234 4.37 20.89 12.95
CA GLN A 234 4.60 20.61 11.54
C GLN A 234 3.65 19.50 11.03
N LYS A 235 3.45 18.44 11.82
CA LYS A 235 2.49 17.37 11.48
C LYS A 235 1.05 17.89 11.41
N ILE A 236 0.65 18.77 12.34
CA ILE A 236 -0.69 19.36 12.35
C ILE A 236 -0.92 20.20 11.09
N VAL A 237 -0.02 21.15 10.77
CA VAL A 237 -0.22 22.08 9.64
C VAL A 237 -0.10 21.40 8.26
N THR A 238 0.58 20.25 8.19
CA THR A 238 0.69 19.45 6.96
C THR A 238 -0.38 18.36 6.84
N THR A 239 -1.34 18.31 7.77
CA THR A 239 -2.41 17.32 7.75
C THR A 239 -3.28 17.47 6.49
N PRO A 240 -3.47 16.41 5.67
CA PRO A 240 -4.30 16.49 4.47
C PRO A 240 -5.74 16.94 4.76
N GLY A 241 -6.22 17.93 4.01
CA GLY A 241 -7.56 18.49 4.17
C GLY A 241 -7.75 19.40 5.39
N PHE A 242 -6.73 19.55 6.25
CA PHE A 242 -6.76 20.47 7.38
C PHE A 242 -6.22 21.84 6.96
N ASN A 243 -7.14 22.75 6.61
CA ASN A 243 -6.79 24.08 6.12
C ASN A 243 -7.00 25.14 7.21
N LEU A 244 -6.07 25.21 8.16
CA LEU A 244 -6.01 26.34 9.09
C LEU A 244 -5.30 27.51 8.41
N THR A 245 -5.87 28.71 8.43
CA THR A 245 -5.22 29.90 7.82
C THR A 245 -3.91 30.21 8.54
N PHE A 246 -2.91 30.75 7.84
CA PHE A 246 -1.62 31.08 8.46
C PHE A 246 -1.75 31.99 9.70
N PRO A 247 -2.57 33.07 9.71
CA PRO A 247 -2.79 33.87 10.91
C PRO A 247 -3.27 33.05 12.11
N ASN A 248 -4.15 32.07 11.88
CA ASN A 248 -4.63 31.18 12.93
C ASN A 248 -3.55 30.19 13.35
N GLN A 249 -2.82 29.56 12.41
CA GLN A 249 -1.70 28.67 12.74
C GLN A 249 -0.67 29.37 13.63
N ARG A 250 -0.30 30.60 13.28
CA ARG A 250 0.61 31.44 14.05
C ARG A 250 0.08 31.72 15.45
N SER A 251 -1.13 32.27 15.55
CA SER A 251 -1.74 32.63 16.84
C SER A 251 -1.88 31.42 17.77
N GLU A 252 -2.35 30.29 17.23
CA GLU A 252 -2.52 29.05 18.00
C GLU A 252 -1.18 28.46 18.44
N PHE A 253 -0.15 28.49 17.58
CA PHE A 253 1.21 28.06 17.94
C PHE A 253 1.81 28.92 19.06
N PHE A 254 1.76 30.25 18.93
CA PHE A 254 2.32 31.17 19.92
C PHE A 254 1.59 31.04 21.26
N SER A 255 0.26 31.08 21.26
CA SER A 255 -0.55 30.98 22.49
C SER A 255 -0.30 29.70 23.28
N ARG A 256 0.06 28.59 22.61
CA ARG A 256 0.35 27.28 23.23
C ARG A 256 1.82 27.02 23.51
N SER A 257 2.71 27.85 22.98
CA SER A 257 4.15 27.76 23.23
C SER A 257 4.49 28.23 24.65
N CYS A 258 5.48 27.60 25.27
CA CYS A 258 5.95 27.98 26.58
C CYS A 258 6.53 29.40 26.55
N ALA A 259 6.60 30.06 27.71
CA ALA A 259 7.08 31.45 27.79
C ALA A 259 8.49 31.61 27.21
N GLY A 260 9.40 30.66 27.48
CA GLY A 260 10.76 30.69 26.96
C GLY A 260 10.83 30.68 25.43
N LEU A 261 10.07 29.77 24.78
CA LEU A 261 10.03 29.72 23.32
C LEU A 261 9.41 31.00 22.73
N ARG A 262 8.29 31.48 23.28
CA ARG A 262 7.67 32.73 22.83
C ARG A 262 8.65 33.90 22.90
N SER A 263 9.36 34.05 24.01
CA SER A 263 10.35 35.11 24.17
C SER A 263 11.50 35.00 23.17
N ALA A 264 11.99 33.78 22.90
CA ALA A 264 13.08 33.55 21.95
C ALA A 264 12.68 33.80 20.47
N LEU A 265 11.40 33.53 20.15
CA LEU A 265 10.82 33.80 18.83
C LEU A 265 10.49 35.28 18.61
N GLY A 266 10.32 36.08 19.67
CA GLY A 266 10.00 37.50 19.54
C GLY A 266 8.54 37.75 19.14
N ASN A 267 8.31 38.78 18.34
CA ASN A 267 6.96 39.19 17.95
C ASN A 267 6.37 38.22 16.91
N GLU A 268 5.16 37.72 17.16
CA GLU A 268 4.48 36.82 16.23
C GLU A 268 4.24 37.48 14.86
N TYR A 269 4.00 38.79 14.82
CA TYR A 269 3.66 39.49 13.58
C TYR A 269 4.82 39.62 12.59
N ASP A 270 6.04 39.30 13.02
CA ASP A 270 7.24 39.37 12.18
C ASP A 270 7.31 38.21 11.17
N TYR A 271 6.49 37.17 11.34
CA TYR A 271 6.49 35.98 10.49
C TYR A 271 5.42 36.04 9.41
N THR A 272 5.81 35.67 8.18
CA THR A 272 4.93 35.62 6.98
C THR A 272 4.51 34.20 6.59
N SER A 273 5.12 33.16 7.17
CA SER A 273 4.77 31.77 6.95
C SER A 273 5.06 30.91 8.18
N PHE A 274 4.42 29.74 8.28
CA PHE A 274 4.68 28.81 9.38
C PHE A 274 6.10 28.24 9.32
N GLN A 275 6.63 28.06 8.10
CA GLN A 275 8.00 27.62 7.89
C GLN A 275 9.02 28.59 8.51
N ALA A 276 8.81 29.90 8.36
CA ALA A 276 9.69 30.91 8.97
C ALA A 276 9.74 30.82 10.50
N ILE A 277 8.61 30.45 11.15
CA ILE A 277 8.55 30.22 12.60
C ILE A 277 9.40 28.99 12.97
N LEU A 278 9.28 27.89 12.20
CA LEU A 278 10.05 26.67 12.42
C LEU A 278 11.54 26.87 12.22
N ASP A 279 11.93 27.62 11.19
CA ASP A 279 13.33 27.95 10.91
C ASP A 279 13.94 28.75 12.07
N ARG A 280 13.21 29.72 12.61
CA ARG A 280 13.65 30.45 13.81
C ARG A 280 13.75 29.55 15.04
N ALA A 281 12.75 28.70 15.27
CA ALA A 281 12.76 27.77 16.40
C ALA A 281 13.96 26.80 16.33
N ASN A 282 14.36 26.38 15.13
CA ASN A 282 15.55 25.56 14.92
C ASN A 282 16.85 26.29 15.32
N LEU A 283 16.94 27.60 15.06
CA LEU A 283 18.08 28.40 15.53
C LEU A 283 18.14 28.49 17.07
N VAL A 284 16.98 28.57 17.73
CA VAL A 284 16.89 28.54 19.20
C VAL A 284 17.40 27.21 19.74
N ILE A 285 16.94 26.08 19.16
CA ILE A 285 17.40 24.73 19.53
C ILE A 285 18.93 24.60 19.42
N GLN A 286 19.51 25.06 18.30
CA GLN A 286 20.97 25.00 18.10
C GLN A 286 21.75 25.83 19.13
N THR A 287 21.19 26.96 19.56
CA THR A 287 21.82 27.84 20.55
C THR A 287 21.80 27.21 21.94
N ASP A 288 20.68 26.59 22.33
CA ASP A 288 20.55 25.88 23.60
C ASP A 288 21.46 24.65 23.67
N ASP A 289 21.53 23.86 22.58
CA ASP A 289 22.42 22.70 22.47
C ASP A 289 23.89 23.11 22.61
N LYS A 290 24.29 24.26 22.05
CA LYS A 290 25.65 24.79 22.21
C LYS A 290 25.95 25.21 23.65
N ALA A 291 25.03 25.93 24.29
CA ALA A 291 25.21 26.38 25.68
C ALA A 291 25.27 25.22 26.69
N ALA A 292 24.60 24.09 26.40
CA ALA A 292 24.67 22.89 27.22
C ALA A 292 26.01 22.14 27.10
N ASN A 293 26.68 22.22 25.94
CA ASN A 293 27.95 21.53 25.67
C ASN A 293 29.20 22.31 26.12
N GLU A 294 29.04 23.59 26.49
CA GLU A 294 30.13 24.46 26.98
C GLU A 294 30.21 24.51 28.53
N LYS A 295 29.37 23.74 29.23
CA LYS A 295 29.39 23.56 30.69
C LYS A 295 30.00 22.23 31.09
#